data_AF-A0A1D2A9E7-F1
#
_entry.id   AF-A0A1D2A9E7-F1
#
_cell.length_a   1.000
_cell.length_b   1.000
_cell.length_c   1.000
_cell.angle_alpha   90.00
_cell.angle_beta   90.00
_cell.angle_gamma   90.00
#
_symmetry.space_group_name_H-M   'P 1'
#
loop_
_entity.id
_entity.type
_entity.pdbx_description
1 polymer ?
#
loop_
_entity_poly.entity_id
_entity_poly.type
_entity_poly.pdbx_seq_one_letter_code
_entity_poly.pdbx_strand_id
1 'polypeptide(L)'
;MEGRAPDADVEVNFDETSSAHIPRDKEDVAVEGDVKRADLEHPSNSVSGKDNFEKASTGISSSISPHYNPDSDVIVRAEWIGERSMKNIILSVELATLAGIALLFVGIYWKTTKEAAFYLHMNTVPLINLAIGAPFLLALFLACLGFMRRVIRSNRSGKRWSRRRRRGVTNAGIEQVVQIINLLAFVVCSAYVVDKDCAVLSYTVIWGGFVQWTCWNTIFLLQWIGSASILPLKGTRWEHYNTARDAMAMDLPYGAHWRKLLLWAVVQGLIIATGIIFSREISHAVGGMENGMCPGEATNCHIPSHLVVLMVLCSAGIMVYQIVWIWNIRQGFIFLAGQPYNEFRMGNQIIRLQVRLRGLAIIVFMASMIIYTFTDINSCGSLLLSWLGYQPMQIVMTAIVLANTILMTPKRPDAGAILGVWLQEFAWTERDIENKKEERSSSLPPGTDTEQLNAEPIWCFETAIKLIYWCFLCYDYEENKSKAAYSVDTALSLYDLHSFEMLWEEEMDTKCLIGWNDDTMVI
;
A
#
# COMPACT_ATOMS: atom_id res chain seq x y z
N MET A 1 -60.26 -26.38 -13.64
CA MET A 1 -59.54 -25.13 -13.85
C MET A 1 -58.82 -24.83 -12.54
N GLU A 2 -57.85 -25.69 -12.17
CA GLU A 2 -56.42 -25.63 -12.56
C GLU A 2 -55.77 -24.35 -12.02
N GLY A 3 -54.75 -24.37 -11.18
CA GLY A 3 -53.92 -25.45 -10.67
C GLY A 3 -52.52 -24.90 -10.35
N ARG A 4 -52.11 -25.04 -9.08
CA ARG A 4 -50.75 -25.26 -8.53
C ARG A 4 -49.57 -24.29 -8.82
N ALA A 5 -48.87 -24.01 -7.72
CA ALA A 5 -47.51 -23.48 -7.48
C ALA A 5 -46.40 -24.21 -8.28
N PRO A 6 -45.07 -23.95 -8.13
CA PRO A 6 -44.39 -23.15 -7.10
C PRO A 6 -43.12 -22.35 -7.51
N ASP A 7 -42.58 -21.65 -6.52
CA ASP A 7 -41.17 -21.29 -6.40
C ASP A 7 -40.26 -22.52 -6.58
N ALA A 8 -39.15 -22.34 -7.29
CA ALA A 8 -38.08 -23.31 -7.37
C ALA A 8 -36.74 -22.62 -7.12
N ASP A 9 -36.15 -22.98 -5.99
CA ASP A 9 -34.75 -22.86 -5.68
C ASP A 9 -33.90 -23.52 -6.79
N VAL A 10 -32.81 -22.86 -7.17
CA VAL A 10 -31.70 -23.51 -7.87
C VAL A 10 -30.46 -23.33 -7.01
N GLU A 11 -30.10 -24.44 -6.37
CA GLU A 11 -28.80 -24.72 -5.80
C GLU A 11 -27.68 -24.41 -6.81
N VAL A 12 -26.63 -23.74 -6.35
CA VAL A 12 -25.30 -23.93 -6.91
C VAL A 12 -24.40 -24.40 -5.78
N ASN A 13 -24.31 -25.72 -5.68
CA ASN A 13 -23.24 -26.44 -4.99
C ASN A 13 -21.88 -26.07 -5.60
N PHE A 14 -20.93 -25.72 -4.73
CA PHE A 14 -19.51 -25.98 -4.96
C PHE A 14 -18.97 -26.63 -3.70
N ASP A 15 -19.00 -27.96 -3.69
CA ASP A 15 -18.35 -28.78 -2.68
C ASP A 15 -16.83 -28.71 -2.79
N GLU A 16 -16.23 -28.55 -1.61
CA GLU A 16 -15.05 -29.22 -1.06
C GLU A 16 -13.87 -29.60 -1.96
N THR A 17 -12.67 -29.18 -1.57
CA THR A 17 -11.72 -30.03 -0.80
C THR A 17 -10.30 -29.45 -0.83
N SER A 18 -9.72 -29.24 0.36
CA SER A 18 -8.40 -29.75 0.76
C SER A 18 -7.96 -29.06 2.05
N SER A 19 -8.53 -29.50 3.17
CA SER A 19 -7.99 -29.25 4.50
C SER A 19 -7.07 -30.41 4.84
N ALA A 20 -5.76 -30.13 4.92
CA ALA A 20 -4.77 -31.10 5.34
C ALA A 20 -4.97 -31.45 6.83
N HIS A 21 -5.20 -32.75 7.05
CA HIS A 21 -5.35 -33.46 8.31
C HIS A 21 -4.00 -33.48 9.06
N ILE A 22 -3.97 -33.10 10.34
CA ILE A 22 -2.84 -33.36 11.25
C ILE A 22 -3.36 -34.22 12.40
N PRO A 23 -2.95 -35.49 12.53
CA PRO A 23 -3.34 -36.34 13.66
C PRO A 23 -2.55 -35.97 14.92
N ARG A 24 -3.25 -35.98 16.07
CA ARG A 24 -2.67 -36.04 17.41
C ARG A 24 -2.51 -37.51 17.77
N ASP A 25 -1.28 -37.96 18.02
CA ASP A 25 -1.02 -39.18 18.77
C ASP A 25 -0.23 -38.87 20.05
N LYS A 26 -0.72 -39.49 21.12
CA LYS A 26 -0.09 -39.58 22.45
C LYS A 26 0.98 -40.66 22.40
N GLU A 27 2.09 -40.45 23.09
CA GLU A 27 2.84 -41.54 23.70
C GLU A 27 3.59 -41.02 24.93
N ASP A 28 3.24 -41.61 26.08
CA ASP A 28 3.93 -41.50 27.36
C ASP A 28 5.24 -42.30 27.32
N VAL A 29 6.37 -41.71 27.70
CA VAL A 29 7.50 -42.45 28.27
C VAL A 29 8.17 -41.58 29.35
N ALA A 30 8.11 -42.07 30.58
CA ALA A 30 8.88 -41.57 31.72
C ALA A 30 10.35 -41.99 31.60
N VAL A 31 11.27 -41.07 31.87
CA VAL A 31 12.64 -41.42 32.33
C VAL A 31 13.06 -40.43 33.43
N GLU A 32 13.34 -41.05 34.56
CA GLU A 32 13.84 -40.56 35.85
C GLU A 32 15.33 -40.17 35.77
N GLY A 33 15.77 -39.14 36.51
CA GLY A 33 17.20 -38.84 36.65
C GLY A 33 17.55 -37.45 37.20
N ASP A 34 17.72 -37.39 38.53
CA ASP A 34 18.52 -36.50 39.38
C ASP A 34 19.27 -35.29 38.78
N VAL A 35 19.28 -34.16 39.52
CA VAL A 35 20.48 -33.60 40.19
C VAL A 35 20.14 -32.33 41.02
N LYS A 36 20.26 -32.51 42.33
CA LYS A 36 20.79 -31.64 43.42
C LYS A 36 20.25 -30.22 43.66
N ARG A 37 19.62 -30.16 44.84
CA ARG A 37 19.41 -29.05 45.79
C ARG A 37 20.74 -28.55 46.37
N ALA A 38 20.90 -27.24 46.52
CA ALA A 38 21.86 -26.61 47.43
C ALA A 38 21.21 -25.38 48.09
N ASP A 39 20.80 -25.60 49.34
CA ASP A 39 20.73 -24.73 50.54
C ASP A 39 21.23 -23.28 50.41
N LEU A 40 20.36 -22.29 50.69
CA LEU A 40 20.15 -21.57 51.97
C LEU A 40 21.17 -20.46 52.24
N GLU A 41 20.70 -19.21 52.27
CA GLU A 41 21.08 -18.24 53.31
C GLU A 41 20.05 -17.09 53.35
N HIS A 42 19.39 -16.93 54.50
CA HIS A 42 18.67 -15.72 54.89
C HIS A 42 19.65 -14.79 55.63
N PRO A 43 19.46 -13.47 55.53
CA PRO A 43 19.16 -12.77 56.77
C PRO A 43 18.00 -11.78 56.62
N SER A 44 17.19 -11.78 57.68
CA SER A 44 16.19 -10.78 58.04
C SER A 44 16.79 -9.38 58.15
N ASN A 45 16.07 -8.36 57.67
CA ASN A 45 15.74 -7.18 58.47
C ASN A 45 14.59 -6.40 57.81
N SER A 46 13.55 -6.18 58.60
CA SER A 46 12.46 -5.25 58.38
C SER A 46 12.98 -3.80 58.34
N VAL A 47 12.35 -2.94 57.52
CA VAL A 47 11.99 -1.53 57.79
C VAL A 47 11.54 -0.85 56.47
N SER A 48 10.35 -0.25 56.52
CA SER A 48 9.81 0.88 55.70
C SER A 48 9.90 0.77 54.17
N GLY A 49 8.81 0.61 53.41
CA GLY A 49 7.63 1.46 53.45
C GLY A 49 7.88 2.76 52.66
N LYS A 50 7.38 2.79 51.41
CA LYS A 50 7.05 3.96 50.56
C LYS A 50 8.07 4.69 49.68
N ASP A 51 9.40 4.60 49.84
CA ASP A 51 10.27 5.57 49.12
C ASP A 51 11.00 5.09 47.85
N ASN A 52 10.72 3.88 47.36
CA ASN A 52 11.42 3.34 46.16
C ASN A 52 10.57 3.28 44.88
N PHE A 53 9.31 3.75 44.89
CA PHE A 53 8.47 3.78 43.68
C PHE A 53 8.62 5.07 42.86
N GLU A 54 9.20 6.13 43.43
CA GLU A 54 9.32 7.45 42.76
C GLU A 54 10.61 7.66 41.95
N LYS A 55 11.61 6.77 42.04
CA LYS A 55 12.88 6.90 41.29
C LYS A 55 13.01 6.02 40.05
N ALA A 56 12.00 5.22 39.72
CA ALA A 56 11.94 4.45 38.47
C ALA A 56 11.13 5.14 37.34
N SER A 57 10.60 6.34 37.57
CA SER A 57 9.70 7.04 36.65
C SER A 57 10.38 7.98 35.64
N THR A 58 11.71 8.09 35.62
CA THR A 58 12.43 9.04 34.74
C THR A 58 13.13 8.41 33.52
N GLY A 59 12.79 7.17 33.17
CA GLY A 59 13.42 6.45 32.04
C GLY A 59 12.44 5.79 31.06
N ILE A 60 11.13 5.90 31.26
CA ILE A 60 10.16 5.42 30.27
C ILE A 60 10.09 6.49 29.20
N SER A 61 10.81 6.23 28.09
CA SER A 61 10.47 6.75 26.77
C SER A 61 8.96 6.77 26.68
N SER A 62 8.36 7.97 26.82
CA SER A 62 6.95 8.22 26.69
C SER A 62 6.47 7.42 25.50
N SER A 63 5.68 6.38 25.72
CA SER A 63 4.93 5.77 24.64
C SER A 63 4.02 6.88 24.15
N ILE A 64 4.46 7.55 23.08
CA ILE A 64 3.65 8.53 22.39
C ILE A 64 2.35 7.80 22.11
N SER A 65 1.25 8.26 22.71
CA SER A 65 -0.07 7.76 22.42
C SER A 65 -0.20 7.68 20.89
N PRO A 66 -0.61 6.52 20.32
CA PRO A 66 -0.83 6.40 18.89
C PRO A 66 -1.98 7.30 18.40
N HIS A 67 -2.69 7.98 19.30
CA HIS A 67 -3.77 8.89 18.96
C HIS A 67 -3.30 10.22 18.40
N TYR A 68 -4.02 10.62 17.37
CA TYR A 68 -3.91 11.91 16.73
C TYR A 68 -4.21 13.03 17.73
N ASN A 69 -3.26 13.94 17.91
CA ASN A 69 -3.54 15.20 18.58
C ASN A 69 -3.83 16.29 17.53
N PRO A 70 -5.05 16.83 17.44
CA PRO A 70 -5.43 17.80 16.42
C PRO A 70 -4.70 19.12 16.51
N ASP A 71 -4.24 19.51 17.69
CA ASP A 71 -3.52 20.77 17.89
C ASP A 71 -2.06 20.65 17.50
N SER A 72 -1.46 19.48 17.72
CA SER A 72 -0.04 19.27 17.51
C SER A 72 0.31 18.49 16.24
N ASP A 73 -0.56 17.68 15.65
CA ASP A 73 -0.16 16.77 14.57
C ASP A 73 -0.73 17.11 13.18
N VAL A 74 0.11 16.88 12.16
CA VAL A 74 -0.32 16.83 10.76
C VAL A 74 -0.82 15.44 10.41
N ILE A 75 -1.91 15.36 9.64
CA ILE A 75 -2.40 14.10 9.08
C ILE A 75 -2.43 14.12 7.54
N VAL A 76 -2.19 12.95 6.95
CA VAL A 76 -2.34 12.68 5.51
C VAL A 76 -3.71 12.06 5.22
N ARG A 77 -4.23 12.30 4.01
CA ARG A 77 -5.55 11.81 3.58
C ARG A 77 -5.67 10.28 3.66
N ALA A 78 -4.60 9.54 3.42
CA ALA A 78 -4.59 8.07 3.43
C ALA A 78 -5.07 7.46 4.76
N GLU A 79 -4.85 8.14 5.89
CA GLU A 79 -5.26 7.65 7.22
C GLU A 79 -6.78 7.79 7.44
N TRP A 80 -7.44 8.73 6.74
CA TRP A 80 -8.84 9.15 6.98
C TRP A 80 -9.66 9.18 5.70
N ILE A 81 -9.31 8.32 4.74
CA ILE A 81 -10.01 8.26 3.47
C ILE A 81 -11.26 7.40 3.61
N GLY A 82 -12.42 7.99 3.31
CA GLY A 82 -13.67 7.25 3.26
C GLY A 82 -13.67 6.21 2.14
N GLU A 83 -14.46 5.14 2.32
CA GLU A 83 -14.52 4.01 1.39
C GLU A 83 -14.80 4.43 -0.05
N ARG A 84 -15.81 5.29 -0.26
CA ARG A 84 -16.17 5.80 -1.61
C ARG A 84 -15.00 6.53 -2.27
N SER A 85 -14.26 7.35 -1.51
CA SER A 85 -13.09 8.06 -2.05
C SER A 85 -11.97 7.09 -2.41
N MET A 86 -11.73 6.06 -1.59
CA MET A 86 -10.72 5.04 -1.89
C MET A 86 -11.09 4.24 -3.13
N LYS A 87 -12.35 3.78 -3.25
CA LYS A 87 -12.87 3.08 -4.44
C LYS A 87 -12.72 3.91 -5.71
N ASN A 88 -13.06 5.20 -5.65
CA ASN A 88 -12.92 6.10 -6.80
C ASN A 88 -11.46 6.26 -7.25
N ILE A 89 -10.51 6.34 -6.30
CA ILE A 89 -9.08 6.43 -6.63
C ILE A 89 -8.60 5.13 -7.30
N ILE A 90 -8.96 3.97 -6.74
CA ILE A 90 -8.58 2.67 -7.30
C ILE A 90 -9.18 2.51 -8.70
N LEU A 91 -10.48 2.78 -8.86
CA LEU A 91 -11.17 2.70 -10.15
C LEU A 91 -10.52 3.62 -11.19
N SER A 92 -10.10 4.83 -10.79
CA SER A 92 -9.43 5.77 -11.70
C SER A 92 -8.10 5.21 -12.22
N VAL A 93 -7.33 4.53 -11.37
CA VAL A 93 -6.06 3.90 -11.76
C VAL A 93 -6.31 2.65 -12.60
N GLU A 94 -7.33 1.85 -12.28
CA GLU A 94 -7.72 0.68 -13.09
C GLU A 94 -8.20 1.10 -14.49
N LEU A 95 -9.02 2.14 -14.61
CA LEU A 95 -9.44 2.70 -15.90
C LEU A 95 -8.25 3.22 -16.72
N ALA A 96 -7.30 3.92 -16.08
CA ALA A 96 -6.07 4.35 -16.74
C ALA A 96 -5.21 3.16 -17.20
N THR A 97 -5.19 2.08 -16.41
CA THR A 97 -4.51 0.83 -16.75
C THR A 97 -5.17 0.15 -17.95
N LEU A 98 -6.49 0.08 -17.99
CA LEU A 98 -7.25 -0.42 -19.14
C LEU A 98 -7.00 0.41 -20.39
N ALA A 99 -6.96 1.74 -20.28
CA ALA A 99 -6.61 2.63 -21.38
C ALA A 99 -5.17 2.38 -21.88
N GLY A 100 -4.22 2.17 -20.97
CA GLY A 100 -2.85 1.77 -21.31
C GLY A 100 -2.80 0.43 -22.07
N ILE A 101 -3.54 -0.58 -21.61
CA ILE A 101 -3.64 -1.87 -22.29
C ILE A 101 -4.24 -1.72 -23.69
N ALA A 102 -5.29 -0.92 -23.85
CA ALA A 102 -5.88 -0.64 -25.16
C ALA A 102 -4.87 0.00 -26.12
N LEU A 103 -4.07 0.96 -25.65
CA LEU A 103 -2.99 1.55 -26.44
C LEU A 103 -1.85 0.57 -26.75
N LEU A 104 -1.60 -0.41 -25.89
CA LEU A 104 -0.67 -1.49 -26.22
C LEU A 104 -1.17 -2.33 -27.41
N PHE A 105 -2.46 -2.67 -27.46
CA PHE A 105 -3.04 -3.36 -28.62
C PHE A 105 -2.95 -2.52 -29.90
N VAL A 106 -3.18 -1.21 -29.82
CA VAL A 106 -2.96 -0.29 -30.94
C VAL A 106 -1.49 -0.30 -31.37
N GLY A 107 -0.56 -0.27 -30.41
CA GLY A 107 0.88 -0.36 -30.68
C GLY A 107 1.28 -1.66 -31.37
N ILE A 108 0.72 -2.81 -30.94
CA ILE A 108 0.91 -4.10 -31.63
C ILE A 108 0.41 -4.01 -33.07
N TYR A 109 -0.81 -3.52 -33.28
CA TYR A 109 -1.40 -3.39 -34.61
C TYR A 109 -0.56 -2.50 -35.53
N TRP A 110 -0.10 -1.35 -35.07
CA TRP A 110 0.77 -0.50 -35.88
C TRP A 110 2.10 -1.17 -36.19
N LYS A 111 2.67 -1.90 -35.24
CA LYS A 111 3.95 -2.58 -35.42
C LYS A 111 3.88 -3.73 -36.42
N THR A 112 2.75 -4.41 -36.51
CA THR A 112 2.56 -5.52 -37.46
C THR A 112 2.07 -5.09 -38.83
N THR A 113 1.39 -3.95 -38.95
CA THR A 113 0.72 -3.56 -40.21
C THR A 113 1.33 -2.34 -40.90
N LYS A 114 2.15 -1.54 -40.22
CA LYS A 114 2.71 -0.31 -40.78
C LYS A 114 4.16 -0.48 -41.15
N GLU A 115 4.51 0.04 -42.33
CA GLU A 115 5.88 0.05 -42.86
C GLU A 115 6.74 1.12 -42.16
N ALA A 116 8.06 1.03 -42.36
CA ALA A 116 9.03 1.97 -41.79
C ALA A 116 8.73 3.44 -42.14
N ALA A 117 8.22 3.71 -43.35
CA ALA A 117 7.86 5.06 -43.81
C ALA A 117 6.79 5.72 -42.93
N PHE A 118 5.87 4.93 -42.34
CA PHE A 118 4.85 5.44 -41.42
C PHE A 118 5.47 6.09 -40.18
N TYR A 119 6.56 5.53 -39.65
CA TYR A 119 7.19 6.05 -38.43
C TYR A 119 8.15 7.21 -38.68
N LEU A 120 8.72 7.29 -39.89
CA LEU A 120 9.73 8.30 -40.22
C LEU A 120 9.13 9.57 -40.83
N HIS A 121 8.09 9.42 -41.66
CA HIS A 121 7.50 10.53 -42.41
C HIS A 121 6.14 10.99 -41.90
N MET A 122 5.39 10.10 -41.21
CA MET A 122 4.08 10.48 -40.68
C MET A 122 4.16 10.92 -39.23
N ASN A 123 3.66 12.12 -38.95
CA ASN A 123 3.60 12.69 -37.61
C ASN A 123 2.47 12.10 -36.73
N THR A 124 1.81 11.01 -37.16
CA THR A 124 0.65 10.44 -36.47
C THR A 124 0.96 10.02 -35.03
N VAL A 125 2.07 9.28 -34.81
CA VAL A 125 2.44 8.80 -33.48
C VAL A 125 2.84 9.97 -32.55
N PRO A 126 3.76 10.88 -32.94
CA PRO A 126 4.07 12.07 -32.15
C PRO A 126 2.85 12.96 -31.84
N LEU A 127 1.94 13.15 -32.80
CA LEU A 127 0.71 13.94 -32.58
C LEU A 127 -0.21 13.30 -31.53
N ILE A 128 -0.38 11.97 -31.58
CA ILE A 128 -1.16 11.23 -30.58
C ILE A 128 -0.48 11.32 -29.20
N ASN A 129 0.84 11.22 -29.15
CA ASN A 129 1.62 11.41 -27.93
C ASN A 129 1.44 12.80 -27.33
N LEU A 130 1.42 13.86 -28.15
CA LEU A 130 1.16 15.23 -27.70
C LEU A 130 -0.27 15.42 -27.20
N ALA A 131 -1.25 14.94 -27.97
CA ALA A 131 -2.67 15.08 -27.66
C ALA A 131 -3.02 14.44 -26.30
N ILE A 132 -2.35 13.33 -25.95
CA ILE A 132 -2.54 12.64 -24.68
C ILE A 132 -1.60 13.17 -23.59
N GLY A 133 -0.32 13.36 -23.91
CA GLY A 133 0.71 13.73 -22.94
C GLY A 133 0.55 15.14 -22.38
N ALA A 134 0.17 16.14 -23.20
CA ALA A 134 0.06 17.52 -22.75
C ALA A 134 -1.06 17.74 -21.70
N PRO A 135 -2.29 17.19 -21.84
CA PRO A 135 -3.29 17.25 -20.79
C PRO A 135 -2.84 16.57 -19.48
N PHE A 136 -2.18 15.41 -19.57
CA PHE A 136 -1.66 14.72 -18.39
C PHE A 136 -0.55 15.50 -17.69
N LEU A 137 0.30 16.18 -18.45
CA LEU A 137 1.34 17.05 -17.91
C LEU A 137 0.73 18.23 -17.16
N LEU A 138 -0.28 18.89 -17.75
CA LEU A 138 -1.02 19.96 -17.08
C LEU A 138 -1.66 19.47 -15.78
N ALA A 139 -2.31 18.30 -15.80
CA ALA A 139 -2.91 17.69 -14.62
C ALA A 139 -1.89 17.42 -13.51
N LEU A 140 -0.71 16.86 -13.85
CA LEU A 140 0.38 16.63 -12.90
C LEU A 140 0.93 17.93 -12.32
N PHE A 141 1.10 18.98 -13.12
CA PHE A 141 1.56 20.29 -12.63
C PHE A 141 0.55 20.91 -11.66
N LEU A 142 -0.74 20.92 -12.02
CA LEU A 142 -1.80 21.46 -11.15
C LEU A 142 -1.90 20.66 -9.84
N ALA A 143 -1.81 19.34 -9.90
CA ALA A 143 -1.78 18.48 -8.72
C ALA A 143 -0.55 18.75 -7.84
N CYS A 144 0.63 18.94 -8.43
CA CYS A 144 1.86 19.29 -7.74
C CYS A 144 1.74 20.65 -7.02
N LEU A 145 1.21 21.67 -7.71
CA LEU A 145 0.94 22.97 -7.09
C LEU A 145 -0.03 22.87 -5.92
N GLY A 146 -1.13 22.12 -6.08
CA GLY A 146 -2.09 21.86 -5.01
C GLY A 146 -1.46 21.16 -3.81
N PHE A 147 -0.69 20.09 -4.07
CA PHE A 147 0.03 19.32 -3.07
C PHE A 147 1.03 20.18 -2.31
N MET A 148 1.91 20.90 -3.01
CA MET A 148 2.92 21.76 -2.41
C MET A 148 2.30 22.89 -1.59
N ARG A 149 1.22 23.52 -2.07
CA ARG A 149 0.47 24.52 -1.30
C ARG A 149 -0.03 23.94 0.03
N ARG A 150 -0.53 22.71 0.04
CA ARG A 150 -1.00 22.05 1.28
C ARG A 150 0.15 21.69 2.21
N VAL A 151 1.25 21.17 1.70
CA VAL A 151 2.46 20.87 2.49
C VAL A 151 3.04 22.13 3.12
N ILE A 152 3.18 23.22 2.35
CA ILE A 152 3.66 24.51 2.85
C ILE A 152 2.72 25.06 3.93
N ARG A 153 1.41 25.03 3.70
CA ARG A 153 0.43 25.47 4.70
C ARG A 153 0.53 24.66 5.99
N SER A 154 0.73 23.35 5.88
CA SER A 154 0.87 22.45 7.03
C SER A 154 2.18 22.69 7.80
N ASN A 155 3.27 22.99 7.10
CA ASN A 155 4.54 23.35 7.74
C ASN A 155 4.45 24.72 8.43
N ARG A 156 3.77 25.69 7.81
CA ARG A 156 3.55 27.02 8.39
C ARG A 156 2.64 27.00 9.62
N SER A 157 1.79 25.98 9.77
CA SER A 157 0.96 25.84 10.98
C SER A 157 1.74 25.40 12.22
N GLY A 158 3.04 25.14 12.14
CA GLY A 158 3.86 24.73 13.29
C GLY A 158 3.55 23.33 13.83
N LYS A 159 2.65 22.58 13.18
CA LYS A 159 2.27 21.23 13.56
C LYS A 159 3.40 20.23 13.32
N ARG A 160 3.52 19.27 14.23
CA ARG A 160 4.45 18.16 14.24
C ARG A 160 4.14 17.16 13.12
N TRP A 161 5.20 16.67 12.50
CA TRP A 161 5.16 15.57 11.56
C TRP A 161 5.72 14.32 12.21
N SER A 162 4.98 13.21 12.14
CA SER A 162 5.56 11.90 12.42
C SER A 162 6.57 11.52 11.31
N ARG A 163 7.57 10.71 11.64
CA ARG A 163 8.57 10.24 10.65
C ARG A 163 7.91 9.53 9.48
N ARG A 164 6.91 8.67 9.77
CA ARG A 164 6.09 7.95 8.78
C ARG A 164 5.38 8.87 7.80
N ARG A 165 4.66 9.86 8.33
CA ARG A 165 3.90 10.83 7.52
C ARG A 165 4.82 11.69 6.67
N ARG A 166 5.91 12.22 7.27
CA ARG A 166 6.90 13.00 6.54
C ARG A 166 7.51 12.20 5.40
N ARG A 167 7.86 10.94 5.64
CA ARG A 167 8.41 10.04 4.62
C ARG A 167 7.41 9.75 3.49
N GLY A 168 6.15 9.49 3.82
CA GLY A 168 5.09 9.29 2.82
C GLY A 168 4.92 10.50 1.91
N VAL A 169 4.85 11.70 2.50
CA VAL A 169 4.76 12.98 1.77
C VAL A 169 5.99 13.25 0.93
N THR A 170 7.20 13.02 1.46
CA THR A 170 8.44 13.21 0.71
C THR A 170 8.53 12.25 -0.47
N ASN A 171 8.22 10.97 -0.29
CA ASN A 171 8.23 10.00 -1.38
C ASN A 171 7.23 10.35 -2.49
N ALA A 172 5.99 10.70 -2.12
CA ALA A 172 4.98 11.11 -3.10
C ALA A 172 5.41 12.40 -3.84
N GLY A 173 6.00 13.36 -3.13
CA GLY A 173 6.52 14.60 -3.73
C GLY A 173 7.66 14.35 -4.72
N ILE A 174 8.64 13.50 -4.36
CA ILE A 174 9.74 13.14 -5.26
C ILE A 174 9.19 12.40 -6.49
N GLU A 175 8.31 11.42 -6.28
CA GLU A 175 7.70 10.65 -7.37
C GLU A 175 6.91 11.55 -8.33
N GLN A 176 6.16 12.53 -7.80
CA GLN A 176 5.45 13.55 -8.58
C GLN A 176 6.39 14.38 -9.44
N VAL A 177 7.49 14.89 -8.86
CA VAL A 177 8.47 15.71 -9.59
C VAL A 177 9.17 14.89 -10.67
N VAL A 178 9.59 13.66 -10.37
CA VAL A 178 10.24 12.78 -11.34
C VAL A 178 9.31 12.47 -12.49
N GLN A 179 8.02 12.20 -12.25
CA GLN A 179 7.06 11.93 -13.32
C GLN A 179 6.72 13.18 -14.14
N ILE A 180 6.73 14.38 -13.55
CA ILE A 180 6.62 15.64 -14.31
C ILE A 180 7.80 15.78 -15.27
N ILE A 181 9.03 15.54 -14.80
CA ILE A 181 10.23 15.64 -15.66
C ILE A 181 10.17 14.58 -16.77
N ASN A 182 9.77 13.36 -16.45
CA ASN A 182 9.57 12.27 -17.41
C ASN A 182 8.57 12.67 -18.51
N LEU A 183 7.39 13.13 -18.12
CA LEU A 183 6.33 13.46 -19.07
C LEU A 183 6.62 14.75 -19.84
N LEU A 184 7.34 15.71 -19.23
CA LEU A 184 7.85 16.88 -19.93
C LEU A 184 8.82 16.49 -21.04
N ALA A 185 9.79 15.62 -20.76
CA ALA A 185 10.72 15.11 -21.77
C ALA A 185 9.96 14.39 -22.91
N PHE A 186 8.99 13.54 -22.57
CA PHE A 186 8.11 12.86 -23.53
C PHE A 186 7.35 13.83 -24.46
N VAL A 187 6.73 14.87 -23.89
CA VAL A 187 5.99 15.89 -24.63
C VAL A 187 6.91 16.75 -25.49
N VAL A 188 8.05 17.19 -24.95
CA VAL A 188 9.03 18.02 -25.68
C VAL A 188 9.61 17.26 -26.86
N CYS A 189 9.99 15.99 -26.70
CA CYS A 189 10.47 15.16 -27.81
C CYS A 189 9.39 14.99 -28.88
N SER A 190 8.14 14.74 -28.47
CA SER A 190 7.03 14.60 -29.42
C SER A 190 6.72 15.89 -30.16
N ALA A 191 6.78 17.05 -29.49
CA ALA A 191 6.61 18.37 -30.11
C ALA A 191 7.72 18.67 -31.11
N TYR A 192 8.96 18.33 -30.75
CA TYR A 192 10.12 18.55 -31.61
C TYR A 192 10.04 17.75 -32.92
N VAL A 193 9.60 16.49 -32.86
CA VAL A 193 9.42 15.65 -34.06
C VAL A 193 8.29 16.17 -34.95
N VAL A 194 7.25 16.79 -34.39
CA VAL A 194 6.17 17.40 -35.19
C VAL A 194 6.62 18.69 -35.87
N ASP A 195 7.47 19.50 -35.23
CA ASP A 195 7.97 20.77 -35.78
C ASP A 195 9.04 20.58 -36.86
N LYS A 196 9.84 19.51 -36.76
CA LYS A 196 10.98 19.25 -37.64
C LYS A 196 10.80 17.97 -38.43
N ASP A 197 10.77 18.11 -39.76
CA ASP A 197 10.75 16.97 -40.66
C ASP A 197 11.94 16.05 -40.39
N CYS A 198 11.66 14.74 -40.29
CA CYS A 198 12.67 13.70 -40.08
C CYS A 198 13.55 13.86 -38.82
N ALA A 199 13.04 14.51 -37.78
CA ALA A 199 13.75 14.71 -36.51
C ALA A 199 13.68 13.53 -35.51
N VAL A 200 13.17 12.38 -35.93
CA VAL A 200 12.97 11.18 -35.10
C VAL A 200 14.26 10.73 -34.38
N LEU A 201 15.42 10.88 -35.03
CA LEU A 201 16.74 10.52 -34.49
C LEU A 201 17.60 11.74 -34.18
N SER A 202 16.97 12.89 -33.91
CA SER A 202 17.69 14.08 -33.46
C SER A 202 18.26 13.88 -32.06
N TYR A 203 19.32 14.63 -31.75
CA TYR A 203 19.88 14.70 -30.40
C TYR A 203 18.84 15.03 -29.33
N THR A 204 17.85 15.86 -29.66
CA THR A 204 16.74 16.20 -28.76
C THR A 204 15.95 14.97 -28.32
N VAL A 205 15.63 14.07 -29.25
CA VAL A 205 14.88 12.84 -28.95
C VAL A 205 15.75 11.86 -28.16
N ILE A 206 17.02 11.70 -28.51
CA ILE A 206 17.96 10.81 -27.81
C ILE A 206 18.12 11.24 -26.35
N TRP A 207 18.45 12.52 -26.13
CA TRP A 207 18.68 13.04 -24.79
C TRP A 207 17.40 13.14 -23.97
N GLY A 208 16.27 13.48 -24.59
CA GLY A 208 14.99 13.43 -23.90
C GLY A 208 14.59 12.00 -23.53
N GLY A 209 14.86 11.03 -24.38
CA GLY A 209 14.77 9.61 -24.05
C GLY A 209 15.66 9.21 -22.88
N PHE A 210 16.92 9.67 -22.85
CA PHE A 210 17.84 9.45 -21.73
C PHE A 210 17.26 9.98 -20.41
N VAL A 211 16.65 11.18 -20.44
CA VAL A 211 15.95 11.76 -19.28
C VAL A 211 14.79 10.86 -18.86
N GLN A 212 13.96 10.40 -19.81
CA GLN A 212 12.84 9.50 -19.51
C GLN A 212 13.30 8.21 -18.82
N TRP A 213 14.33 7.54 -19.35
CA TRP A 213 14.87 6.31 -18.76
C TRP A 213 15.50 6.53 -17.37
N THR A 214 16.14 7.68 -17.17
CA THR A 214 16.65 8.09 -15.84
C THR A 214 15.51 8.29 -14.84
N CYS A 215 14.40 8.89 -15.29
CA CYS A 215 13.19 9.03 -14.47
C CYS A 215 12.57 7.66 -14.13
N TRP A 216 12.47 6.74 -15.09
CA TRP A 216 12.00 5.38 -14.84
C TRP A 216 12.85 4.63 -13.82
N ASN A 217 14.18 4.67 -13.97
CA ASN A 217 15.12 4.07 -13.00
C ASN A 217 14.90 4.64 -11.58
N THR A 218 14.68 5.94 -11.48
CA THR A 218 14.41 6.62 -10.20
C THR A 218 13.06 6.23 -9.60
N ILE A 219 12.01 6.15 -10.43
CA ILE A 219 10.67 5.69 -10.02
C ILE A 219 10.73 4.26 -9.48
N PHE A 220 11.45 3.35 -10.15
CA PHE A 220 11.57 1.96 -9.69
C PHE A 220 12.36 1.83 -8.38
N LEU A 221 13.39 2.66 -8.18
CA LEU A 221 14.06 2.77 -6.90
C LEU A 221 13.09 3.23 -5.79
N LEU A 222 12.29 4.27 -6.03
CA LEU A 222 11.30 4.74 -5.05
C LEU A 222 10.25 3.67 -4.74
N GLN A 223 9.82 2.91 -5.75
CA GLN A 223 8.91 1.79 -5.59
C GLN A 223 9.51 0.67 -4.73
N TRP A 224 10.80 0.34 -4.91
CA TRP A 224 11.51 -0.60 -4.03
C TRP A 224 11.66 -0.06 -2.61
N ILE A 225 11.96 1.24 -2.45
CA ILE A 225 12.00 1.87 -1.11
C ILE A 225 10.62 1.79 -0.45
N GLY A 226 9.54 2.00 -1.21
CA GLY A 226 8.16 1.89 -0.77
C GLY A 226 7.78 0.48 -0.32
N SER A 227 8.02 -0.55 -1.13
CA SER A 227 7.65 -1.93 -0.77
C SER A 227 8.44 -2.45 0.43
N ALA A 228 9.73 -2.13 0.50
CA ALA A 228 10.56 -2.54 1.64
C ALA A 228 10.22 -1.80 2.94
N SER A 229 9.48 -0.69 2.89
CA SER A 229 9.12 0.09 4.08
C SER A 229 8.15 -0.63 5.02
N ILE A 230 7.51 -1.69 4.53
CA ILE A 230 6.50 -2.49 5.24
C ILE A 230 7.15 -3.62 6.05
N LEU A 231 8.44 -3.91 5.80
CA LEU A 231 9.16 -4.99 6.48
C LEU A 231 9.43 -4.65 7.95
N PRO A 232 9.46 -5.65 8.85
CA PRO A 232 9.69 -5.44 10.27
C PRO A 232 11.09 -4.87 10.54
N LEU A 233 11.20 -4.04 11.59
CA LEU A 233 12.49 -3.60 12.13
C LEU A 233 13.06 -4.55 13.18
N LYS A 234 12.21 -5.20 13.96
CA LYS A 234 12.62 -6.11 15.04
C LYS A 234 13.39 -7.30 14.49
N GLY A 235 14.45 -7.71 15.19
CA GLY A 235 15.33 -8.80 14.75
C GLY A 235 16.24 -8.42 13.58
N THR A 236 16.27 -7.15 13.18
CA THR A 236 17.23 -6.65 12.19
C THR A 236 18.30 -5.80 12.88
N ARG A 237 19.43 -5.58 12.21
CA ARG A 237 20.49 -4.68 12.68
C ARG A 237 20.02 -3.24 12.98
N TRP A 238 18.82 -2.88 12.54
CA TRP A 238 18.27 -1.54 12.62
C TRP A 238 17.26 -1.33 13.75
N GLU A 239 17.07 -2.33 14.61
CA GLU A 239 16.12 -2.29 15.73
C GLU A 239 16.36 -1.10 16.69
N HIS A 240 17.62 -0.70 16.87
CA HIS A 240 18.00 0.44 17.70
C HIS A 240 17.43 1.80 17.24
N TYR A 241 16.92 1.92 16.00
CA TYR A 241 16.33 3.17 15.50
C TYR A 241 14.91 3.44 16.01
N ASN A 242 14.15 2.38 16.32
CA ASN A 242 12.80 2.48 16.84
C ASN A 242 12.44 1.20 17.61
N THR A 243 12.24 1.33 18.92
CA THR A 243 11.88 0.23 19.83
C THR A 243 10.37 0.02 19.95
N ALA A 244 9.56 0.81 19.23
CA ALA A 244 8.10 0.66 19.23
C ALA A 244 7.67 -0.75 18.80
N ARG A 245 6.54 -1.23 19.34
CA ARG A 245 6.06 -2.58 19.05
C ARG A 245 5.71 -2.77 17.57
N ASP A 246 5.24 -1.71 16.92
CA ASP A 246 4.84 -1.63 15.52
C ASP A 246 5.96 -1.09 14.60
N ALA A 247 7.23 -1.11 15.05
CA ALA A 247 8.35 -0.56 14.30
C ALA A 247 8.54 -1.29 12.95
N MET A 248 8.49 -0.51 11.87
CA MET A 248 8.64 -0.98 10.49
C MET A 248 9.75 -0.20 9.77
N ALA A 249 10.31 -0.76 8.71
CA ALA A 249 11.39 -0.14 7.93
C ALA A 249 11.05 1.26 7.38
N MET A 250 9.78 1.65 7.36
CA MET A 250 9.33 3.02 7.10
C MET A 250 9.84 4.05 8.12
N ASP A 251 10.17 3.64 9.35
CA ASP A 251 10.68 4.52 10.40
C ASP A 251 12.17 4.84 10.24
N LEU A 252 12.86 4.13 9.34
CA LEU A 252 14.27 4.35 9.08
C LEU A 252 14.55 5.66 8.33
N PRO A 253 15.71 6.29 8.61
CA PRO A 253 16.18 7.41 7.80
C PRO A 253 16.53 6.96 6.37
N TYR A 254 16.45 7.87 5.40
CA TYR A 254 16.80 7.58 3.99
C TYR A 254 18.21 7.00 3.83
N GLY A 255 19.16 7.43 4.66
CA GLY A 255 20.53 6.92 4.66
C GLY A 255 20.61 5.40 4.88
N ALA A 256 19.67 4.79 5.60
CA ALA A 256 19.64 3.34 5.82
C ALA A 256 19.38 2.55 4.51
N HIS A 257 18.86 3.20 3.47
CA HIS A 257 18.57 2.61 2.16
C HIS A 257 19.69 2.77 1.14
N TRP A 258 20.88 3.27 1.52
CA TRP A 258 21.99 3.54 0.59
C TRP A 258 22.37 2.34 -0.29
N ARG A 259 22.28 1.10 0.23
CA ARG A 259 22.60 -0.12 -0.54
C ARG A 259 21.71 -0.29 -1.78
N LYS A 260 20.49 0.23 -1.74
CA LYS A 260 19.57 0.20 -2.89
C LYS A 260 20.03 1.13 -4.02
N LEU A 261 20.79 2.17 -3.68
CA LEU A 261 21.39 3.09 -4.66
C LEU A 261 22.48 2.41 -5.50
N LEU A 262 23.06 1.28 -5.05
CA LEU A 262 24.03 0.53 -5.84
C LEU A 262 23.40 0.02 -7.14
N LEU A 263 22.21 -0.59 -7.06
CA LEU A 263 21.49 -1.04 -8.25
C LEU A 263 21.11 0.15 -9.14
N TRP A 264 20.64 1.24 -8.54
CA TRP A 264 20.32 2.46 -9.27
C TRP A 264 21.53 3.00 -10.02
N ALA A 265 22.70 3.06 -9.38
CA ALA A 265 23.93 3.55 -9.99
C ALA A 265 24.43 2.66 -11.13
N VAL A 266 24.33 1.33 -10.97
CA VAL A 266 24.67 0.38 -12.04
C VAL A 266 23.75 0.57 -13.25
N VAL A 267 22.42 0.59 -13.03
CA VAL A 267 21.44 0.79 -14.11
C VAL A 267 21.61 2.17 -14.74
N GLN A 268 21.88 3.20 -13.95
CA GLN A 268 22.13 4.55 -14.47
C GLN A 268 23.40 4.60 -15.32
N GLY A 269 24.47 3.91 -14.91
CA GLY A 269 25.70 3.78 -15.70
C GLY A 269 25.43 3.13 -17.06
N LEU A 270 24.59 2.10 -17.10
CA LEU A 270 24.16 1.46 -18.35
C LEU A 270 23.32 2.41 -19.22
N ILE A 271 22.40 3.18 -18.63
CA ILE A 271 21.59 4.17 -19.35
C ILE A 271 22.48 5.28 -19.93
N ILE A 272 23.46 5.77 -19.17
CA ILE A 272 24.43 6.78 -19.63
C ILE A 272 25.25 6.22 -20.79
N ALA A 273 25.80 5.00 -20.64
CA ALA A 273 26.58 4.34 -21.69
C ALA A 273 25.74 4.17 -22.97
N THR A 274 24.48 3.73 -22.82
CA THR A 274 23.53 3.57 -23.95
C THR A 274 23.31 4.90 -24.65
N GLY A 275 23.01 5.98 -23.91
CA GLY A 275 22.79 7.31 -24.50
C GLY A 275 24.01 7.85 -25.26
N ILE A 276 25.21 7.72 -24.68
CA ILE A 276 26.46 8.18 -25.30
C ILE A 276 26.74 7.39 -26.59
N ILE A 277 26.71 6.07 -26.53
CA ILE A 277 27.00 5.22 -27.70
C ILE A 277 25.95 5.46 -28.79
N PHE A 278 24.67 5.52 -28.42
CA PHE A 278 23.58 5.79 -29.37
C PHE A 278 23.74 7.15 -30.05
N SER A 279 24.14 8.18 -29.32
CA SER A 279 24.41 9.51 -29.87
C SER A 279 25.59 9.50 -30.86
N ARG A 280 26.63 8.71 -30.58
CA ARG A 280 27.80 8.58 -31.45
C ARG A 280 27.47 7.86 -32.75
N GLU A 281 26.74 6.74 -32.67
CA GLU A 281 26.31 5.97 -33.84
C GLU A 281 25.45 6.81 -34.78
N ILE A 282 24.52 7.59 -34.22
CA ILE A 282 23.69 8.53 -35.01
C ILE A 282 24.55 9.62 -35.63
N SER A 283 25.53 10.17 -34.92
CA SER A 283 26.41 11.20 -35.49
C SER A 283 27.24 10.67 -36.67
N HIS A 284 27.68 9.40 -36.61
CA HIS A 284 28.37 8.75 -37.72
C HIS A 284 27.44 8.51 -38.91
N ALA A 285 26.20 8.07 -38.65
CA ALA A 285 25.19 7.89 -39.69
C ALA A 285 24.81 9.19 -40.39
N VAL A 286 24.62 10.28 -39.63
CA VAL A 286 24.24 11.60 -40.17
C VAL A 286 25.36 12.22 -41.01
N GLY A 287 26.62 12.03 -40.60
CA GLY A 287 27.79 12.55 -41.32
C GLY A 287 28.01 11.93 -42.71
N GLY A 288 27.35 10.82 -43.03
CA GLY A 288 27.45 10.12 -44.31
C GLY A 288 26.21 10.23 -45.21
N MET A 289 25.19 11.03 -44.85
CA MET A 289 23.95 11.12 -45.60
C MET A 289 24.04 11.96 -46.87
N GLU A 290 23.38 11.50 -47.93
CA GLU A 290 23.07 12.33 -49.10
C GLU A 290 21.94 13.34 -48.78
N ASN A 291 21.95 14.48 -49.47
CA ASN A 291 20.98 15.56 -49.25
C ASN A 291 19.53 15.08 -49.44
N GLY A 292 18.71 15.18 -48.39
CA GLY A 292 17.27 14.92 -48.44
C GLY A 292 16.83 13.57 -47.85
N MET A 293 17.75 12.69 -47.46
CA MET A 293 17.41 11.45 -46.74
C MET A 293 17.23 11.69 -45.23
N CYS A 294 16.33 10.93 -44.63
CA CYS A 294 16.10 10.98 -43.19
C CYS A 294 17.11 10.07 -42.45
N PRO A 295 17.61 10.45 -41.26
CA PRO A 295 18.64 9.67 -40.54
C PRO A 295 18.25 8.20 -40.29
N GLY A 296 16.96 7.92 -40.14
CA GLY A 296 16.44 6.56 -39.95
C GLY A 296 16.47 5.72 -41.23
N GLU A 297 16.31 6.35 -42.40
CA GLU A 297 16.36 5.66 -43.70
C GLU A 297 17.80 5.31 -44.06
N ALA A 298 18.75 6.22 -43.82
CA ALA A 298 20.17 5.99 -44.08
C ALA A 298 20.76 4.81 -43.29
N THR A 299 20.16 4.47 -42.15
CA THR A 299 20.58 3.36 -41.28
C THR A 299 19.68 2.13 -41.39
N ASN A 300 18.64 2.16 -42.23
CA ASN A 300 17.54 1.19 -42.23
C ASN A 300 17.00 0.88 -40.81
N CYS A 301 17.11 1.84 -39.89
CA CYS A 301 16.81 1.70 -38.47
C CYS A 301 17.45 0.49 -37.77
N HIS A 302 18.57 -0.01 -38.30
CA HIS A 302 19.29 -1.13 -37.72
C HIS A 302 20.00 -0.71 -36.43
N ILE A 303 19.79 -1.47 -35.35
CA ILE A 303 20.45 -1.22 -34.06
C ILE A 303 21.68 -2.13 -33.98
N PRO A 304 22.91 -1.60 -33.83
CA PRO A 304 24.09 -2.44 -33.78
C PRO A 304 24.10 -3.31 -32.52
N SER A 305 24.72 -4.49 -32.61
CA SER A 305 24.63 -5.54 -31.58
C SER A 305 25.10 -5.08 -30.21
N HIS A 306 26.10 -4.19 -30.14
CA HIS A 306 26.60 -3.66 -28.87
C HIS A 306 25.55 -2.78 -28.15
N LEU A 307 24.71 -2.05 -28.88
CA LEU A 307 23.59 -1.29 -28.32
C LEU A 307 22.47 -2.22 -27.86
N VAL A 308 22.19 -3.28 -28.61
CA VAL A 308 21.21 -4.31 -28.20
C VAL A 308 21.62 -4.94 -26.86
N VAL A 309 22.91 -5.28 -26.70
CA VAL A 309 23.42 -5.82 -25.41
C VAL A 309 23.18 -4.84 -24.27
N LEU A 310 23.45 -3.54 -24.45
CA LEU A 310 23.21 -2.53 -23.42
C LEU A 310 21.73 -2.39 -23.08
N MET A 311 20.84 -2.40 -24.09
CA MET A 311 19.40 -2.37 -23.88
C MET A 311 18.92 -3.59 -23.07
N VAL A 312 19.40 -4.79 -23.40
CA VAL A 312 19.09 -6.02 -22.64
C VAL A 312 19.58 -5.92 -21.20
N LEU A 313 20.79 -5.40 -20.95
CA LEU A 313 21.32 -5.22 -19.60
C LEU A 313 20.50 -4.17 -18.81
N CYS A 314 20.08 -3.07 -19.43
CA CYS A 314 19.17 -2.10 -18.84
C CYS A 314 17.84 -2.76 -18.44
N SER A 315 17.22 -3.52 -19.35
CA SER A 315 15.99 -4.25 -19.10
C SER A 315 16.14 -5.31 -18.00
N ALA A 316 17.27 -6.00 -17.93
CA ALA A 316 17.57 -6.94 -16.85
C ALA A 316 17.66 -6.22 -15.49
N GLY A 317 18.28 -5.05 -15.44
CA GLY A 317 18.29 -4.21 -14.24
C GLY A 317 16.89 -3.78 -13.78
N ILE A 318 16.02 -3.43 -14.74
CA ILE A 318 14.61 -3.13 -14.47
C ILE A 318 13.87 -4.36 -13.92
N MET A 319 14.12 -5.55 -14.49
CA MET A 319 13.55 -6.79 -13.99
C MET A 319 13.94 -7.10 -12.55
N VAL A 320 15.18 -6.82 -12.15
CA VAL A 320 15.62 -6.97 -10.75
C VAL A 320 14.78 -6.11 -9.82
N TYR A 321 14.46 -4.85 -10.17
CA TYR A 321 13.56 -4.02 -9.36
C TYR A 321 12.19 -4.68 -9.17
N GLN A 322 11.61 -5.26 -10.23
CA GLN A 322 10.29 -5.88 -10.17
C GLN A 322 10.30 -7.14 -9.29
N ILE A 323 11.31 -8.00 -9.47
CA ILE A 323 11.46 -9.23 -8.66
C ILE A 323 11.59 -8.87 -7.18
N VAL A 324 12.44 -7.90 -6.86
CA VAL A 324 12.65 -7.47 -5.47
C VAL A 324 11.40 -6.79 -4.90
N TRP A 325 10.65 -6.05 -5.71
CA TRP A 325 9.37 -5.48 -5.28
C TRP A 325 8.36 -6.58 -4.93
N ILE A 326 8.17 -7.57 -5.81
CA ILE A 326 7.27 -8.72 -5.58
C ILE A 326 7.69 -9.47 -4.31
N TRP A 327 8.99 -9.70 -4.15
CA TRP A 327 9.55 -10.33 -2.95
C TRP A 327 9.20 -9.58 -1.67
N ASN A 328 9.43 -8.27 -1.62
CA ASN A 328 9.13 -7.47 -0.41
C ASN A 328 7.63 -7.43 -0.10
N ILE A 329 6.77 -7.36 -1.12
CA ILE A 329 5.32 -7.41 -0.94
C ILE A 329 4.91 -8.78 -0.37
N ARG A 330 5.43 -9.88 -0.92
CA ARG A 330 5.17 -11.23 -0.39
C ARG A 330 5.61 -11.35 1.08
N GLN A 331 6.83 -10.92 1.40
CA GLN A 331 7.35 -10.94 2.77
C GLN A 331 6.53 -10.05 3.71
N GLY A 332 6.08 -8.89 3.23
CA GLY A 332 5.19 -8.00 3.98
C GLY A 332 3.85 -8.67 4.32
N PHE A 333 3.23 -9.39 3.38
CA PHE A 333 1.99 -10.13 3.68
C PHE A 333 2.21 -11.27 4.66
N ILE A 334 3.27 -12.06 4.50
CA ILE A 334 3.60 -13.15 5.43
C ILE A 334 3.79 -12.59 6.84
N PHE A 335 4.55 -11.49 6.97
CA PHE A 335 4.75 -10.84 8.26
C PHE A 335 3.44 -10.31 8.84
N LEU A 336 2.68 -9.52 8.09
CA LEU A 336 1.46 -8.87 8.57
C LEU A 336 0.31 -9.85 8.88
N ALA A 337 0.28 -11.02 8.23
CA ALA A 337 -0.71 -12.07 8.52
C ALA A 337 -0.56 -12.65 9.93
N GLY A 338 0.65 -12.65 10.48
CA GLY A 338 0.92 -13.13 11.84
C GLY A 338 0.86 -12.05 12.93
N GLN A 339 0.42 -10.83 12.61
CA GLN A 339 0.42 -9.70 13.56
C GLN A 339 -1.00 -9.16 13.81
N PRO A 340 -1.25 -8.56 14.98
CA PRO A 340 -2.53 -7.90 15.26
C PRO A 340 -2.80 -6.76 14.27
N TYR A 341 -3.99 -6.76 13.65
CA TYR A 341 -4.36 -5.79 12.62
C TYR A 341 -4.30 -4.34 13.13
N ASN A 342 -4.77 -4.08 14.35
CA ASN A 342 -4.84 -2.74 14.92
C ASN A 342 -3.45 -2.11 15.11
N GLU A 343 -2.47 -2.90 15.57
CA GLU A 343 -1.10 -2.41 15.76
C GLU A 343 -0.43 -2.08 14.42
N PHE A 344 -0.64 -2.90 13.40
CA PHE A 344 -0.03 -2.72 12.07
C PHE A 344 -1.00 -2.18 11.02
N ARG A 345 -2.01 -1.41 11.44
CA ARG A 345 -3.06 -0.89 10.54
C ARG A 345 -2.49 -0.14 9.34
N MET A 346 -1.54 0.76 9.58
CA MET A 346 -0.91 1.55 8.51
C MET A 346 -0.13 0.64 7.53
N GLY A 347 0.60 -0.35 8.04
CA GLY A 347 1.32 -1.32 7.21
C GLY A 347 0.37 -2.14 6.34
N ASN A 348 -0.72 -2.64 6.93
CA ASN A 348 -1.79 -3.38 6.25
C ASN A 348 -2.50 -2.55 5.17
N GLN A 349 -2.72 -1.27 5.42
CA GLN A 349 -3.32 -0.38 4.41
C GLN A 349 -2.34 -0.10 3.26
N ILE A 350 -1.09 0.22 3.57
CA ILE A 350 -0.07 0.54 2.55
C ILE A 350 0.19 -0.67 1.65
N ILE A 351 0.31 -1.89 2.19
CA ILE A 351 0.60 -3.07 1.36
C ILE A 351 -0.51 -3.37 0.37
N ARG A 352 -1.77 -3.33 0.82
CA ARG A 352 -2.95 -3.57 -0.03
C ARG A 352 -3.06 -2.48 -1.11
N LEU A 353 -2.79 -1.24 -0.74
CA LEU A 353 -2.78 -0.12 -1.67
C LEU A 353 -1.67 -0.28 -2.74
N GLN A 354 -0.45 -0.67 -2.34
CA GLN A 354 0.65 -0.89 -3.28
C GLN A 354 0.31 -1.97 -4.32
N VAL A 355 -0.30 -3.09 -3.88
CA VAL A 355 -0.74 -4.15 -4.80
C VAL A 355 -1.79 -3.65 -5.77
N ARG A 356 -2.84 -2.98 -5.27
CA ARG A 356 -3.94 -2.49 -6.12
C ARG A 356 -3.51 -1.42 -7.11
N LEU A 357 -2.64 -0.51 -6.70
CA LEU A 357 -2.20 0.58 -7.58
C LEU A 357 -1.09 0.17 -8.55
N ARG A 358 -0.17 -0.71 -8.15
CA ARG A 358 1.04 -0.99 -8.94
C ARG A 358 1.11 -2.39 -9.53
N GLY A 359 0.36 -3.38 -9.02
CA GLY A 359 0.44 -4.77 -9.46
C GLY A 359 0.23 -4.93 -10.97
N LEU A 360 -0.90 -4.43 -11.48
CA LEU A 360 -1.20 -4.46 -12.92
C LEU A 360 -0.28 -3.54 -13.74
N ALA A 361 0.13 -2.41 -13.17
CA ALA A 361 1.01 -1.46 -13.85
C ALA A 361 2.39 -2.04 -14.17
N ILE A 362 2.92 -2.91 -13.31
CA ILE A 362 4.18 -3.65 -13.58
C ILE A 362 4.01 -4.54 -14.81
N ILE A 363 2.89 -5.25 -14.91
CA ILE A 363 2.60 -6.13 -16.06
C ILE A 363 2.50 -5.30 -17.34
N VAL A 364 1.80 -4.16 -17.29
CA VAL A 364 1.70 -3.22 -18.42
C VAL A 364 3.07 -2.65 -18.80
N PHE A 365 3.92 -2.29 -17.84
CA PHE A 365 5.29 -1.83 -18.11
C PHE A 365 6.09 -2.91 -18.85
N MET A 366 6.06 -4.14 -18.34
CA MET A 366 6.79 -5.26 -18.93
C MET A 366 6.29 -5.59 -20.34
N ALA A 367 4.99 -5.59 -20.55
CA ALA A 367 4.39 -5.76 -21.87
C ALA A 367 4.80 -4.63 -22.81
N SER A 368 4.77 -3.37 -22.34
CA SER A 368 5.24 -2.20 -23.11
C SER A 368 6.68 -2.37 -23.54
N MET A 369 7.57 -2.77 -22.62
CA MET A 369 8.99 -2.97 -22.91
C MET A 369 9.21 -4.07 -23.96
N ILE A 370 8.53 -5.21 -23.82
CA ILE A 370 8.63 -6.32 -24.78
C ILE A 370 8.12 -5.89 -26.16
N ILE A 371 6.90 -5.35 -26.22
CA ILE A 371 6.24 -5.01 -27.49
C ILE A 371 6.94 -3.84 -28.17
N TYR A 372 7.26 -2.77 -27.44
CA TYR A 372 7.78 -1.55 -28.05
C TYR A 372 9.28 -1.68 -28.36
N THR A 373 10.06 -2.39 -27.56
CA THR A 373 11.53 -2.47 -27.74
C THR A 373 12.02 -3.76 -28.36
N PHE A 374 11.48 -4.92 -27.97
CA PHE A 374 12.08 -6.21 -28.35
C PHE A 374 11.39 -6.94 -29.51
N THR A 375 10.09 -6.73 -29.71
CA THR A 375 9.42 -7.23 -30.93
C THR A 375 10.05 -6.51 -32.14
N ASP A 376 10.55 -7.24 -33.14
CA ASP A 376 11.17 -6.64 -34.33
C ASP A 376 12.17 -5.50 -34.02
N ILE A 377 13.22 -5.83 -33.25
CA ILE A 377 14.16 -4.86 -32.67
C ILE A 377 14.86 -3.97 -33.72
N ASN A 378 15.00 -4.44 -34.95
CA ASN A 378 15.64 -3.73 -36.05
C ASN A 378 14.67 -2.88 -36.88
N SER A 379 13.47 -2.62 -36.39
CA SER A 379 12.48 -1.77 -37.05
C SER A 379 12.53 -0.31 -36.57
N CYS A 380 12.19 0.61 -37.47
CA CYS A 380 12.01 2.02 -37.13
C CYS A 380 10.93 2.24 -36.06
N GLY A 381 9.91 1.38 -36.04
CA GLY A 381 8.88 1.39 -35.00
C GLY A 381 9.46 1.10 -33.62
N SER A 382 10.31 0.09 -33.49
CA SER A 382 10.99 -0.22 -32.22
C SER A 382 11.85 0.92 -31.73
N LEU A 383 12.63 1.51 -32.64
CA LEU A 383 13.54 2.60 -32.35
C LEU A 383 12.78 3.85 -31.86
N LEU A 384 11.75 4.26 -32.61
CA LEU A 384 10.95 5.44 -32.32
C LEU A 384 10.12 5.26 -31.04
N LEU A 385 9.39 4.15 -30.90
CA LEU A 385 8.52 3.93 -29.75
C LEU A 385 9.31 3.76 -28.43
N SER A 386 10.54 3.23 -28.49
CA SER A 386 11.39 3.06 -27.30
C SER A 386 12.03 4.36 -26.83
N TRP A 387 12.42 5.23 -27.76
CA TRP A 387 13.11 6.49 -27.42
C TRP A 387 12.17 7.69 -27.28
N LEU A 388 11.09 7.74 -28.06
CA LEU A 388 10.06 8.76 -27.89
C LEU A 388 9.30 8.55 -26.57
N GLY A 389 9.17 7.29 -26.14
CA GLY A 389 8.71 6.88 -24.83
C GLY A 389 7.47 5.99 -24.86
N TYR A 390 7.28 5.19 -23.81
CA TYR A 390 6.16 4.27 -23.69
C TYR A 390 4.86 5.01 -23.32
N GLN A 391 4.13 5.45 -24.33
CA GLN A 391 2.85 6.16 -24.14
C GLN A 391 1.86 5.44 -23.21
N PRO A 392 1.62 4.11 -23.35
CA PRO A 392 0.76 3.38 -22.41
C PRO A 392 1.17 3.59 -20.96
N MET A 393 2.47 3.52 -20.71
CA MET A 393 3.02 3.64 -19.38
C MET A 393 2.96 5.08 -18.86
N GLN A 394 3.08 6.10 -19.72
CA GLN A 394 2.92 7.49 -19.31
C GLN A 394 1.52 7.76 -18.74
N ILE A 395 0.47 7.14 -19.31
CA ILE A 395 -0.90 7.24 -18.79
C ILE A 395 -1.00 6.56 -17.42
N VAL A 396 -0.58 5.30 -17.34
CA VAL A 396 -0.70 4.48 -16.13
C VAL A 396 0.09 5.09 -14.97
N MET A 397 1.34 5.47 -15.22
CA MET A 397 2.19 6.07 -14.19
C MET A 397 1.65 7.43 -13.75
N THR A 398 1.15 8.26 -14.67
CA THR A 398 0.52 9.53 -14.31
C THR A 398 -0.65 9.32 -13.36
N ALA A 399 -1.54 8.36 -13.64
CA ALA A 399 -2.66 8.05 -12.77
C ALA A 399 -2.21 7.55 -11.38
N ILE A 400 -1.21 6.67 -11.31
CA ILE A 400 -0.64 6.16 -10.05
C ILE A 400 -0.04 7.29 -9.23
N VAL A 401 0.73 8.17 -9.87
CA VAL A 401 1.39 9.31 -9.21
C VAL A 401 0.35 10.30 -8.69
N LEU A 402 -0.68 10.63 -9.47
CA LEU A 402 -1.79 11.46 -9.02
C LEU A 402 -2.52 10.83 -7.83
N ALA A 403 -2.82 9.54 -7.89
CA ALA A 403 -3.44 8.80 -6.79
C ALA A 403 -2.59 8.85 -5.52
N ASN A 404 -1.28 8.56 -5.63
CA ASN A 404 -0.36 8.57 -4.50
C ASN A 404 -0.22 9.98 -3.89
N THR A 405 -0.12 11.01 -4.73
CA THR A 405 -0.08 12.41 -4.30
C THR A 405 -1.35 12.82 -3.58
N ILE A 406 -2.54 12.43 -4.08
CA ILE A 406 -3.82 12.69 -3.41
C ILE A 406 -3.87 12.00 -2.04
N LEU A 407 -3.46 10.74 -1.95
CA LEU A 407 -3.46 9.96 -0.72
C LEU A 407 -2.50 10.53 0.33
N MET A 408 -1.32 10.99 -0.08
CA MET A 408 -0.33 11.59 0.82
C MET A 408 -0.56 13.08 1.07
N THR A 409 -1.58 13.70 0.45
CA THR A 409 -1.86 15.12 0.64
C THR A 409 -2.31 15.40 2.09
N PRO A 410 -1.75 16.43 2.76
CA PRO A 410 -2.22 16.86 4.07
C PRO A 410 -3.70 17.26 4.05
N LYS A 411 -4.49 16.71 4.98
CA LYS A 411 -5.93 16.97 5.11
C LYS A 411 -6.25 17.35 6.55
N ARG A 412 -7.15 18.33 6.73
CA ARG A 412 -7.81 18.56 8.01
C ARG A 412 -8.96 17.56 8.13
N PRO A 413 -9.01 16.73 9.19
CA PRO A 413 -10.07 15.75 9.32
C PRO A 413 -11.41 16.47 9.54
N ASP A 414 -12.44 15.97 8.87
CA ASP A 414 -13.83 16.35 9.04
C ASP A 414 -14.47 15.48 10.12
N ALA A 415 -15.45 16.01 10.87
CA ALA A 415 -16.06 15.34 12.02
C ALA A 415 -16.52 13.89 11.72
N GLY A 416 -17.08 13.64 10.54
CA GLY A 416 -17.49 12.29 10.13
C GLY A 416 -16.31 11.33 9.88
N ALA A 417 -15.18 11.83 9.37
CA ALA A 417 -13.97 11.03 9.27
C ALA A 417 -13.41 10.73 10.66
N ILE A 418 -13.43 11.73 11.55
CA ILE A 418 -13.05 11.62 12.95
C ILE A 418 -13.81 10.46 13.63
N LEU A 419 -15.14 10.50 13.56
CA LEU A 419 -16.02 9.45 14.07
C LEU A 419 -15.73 8.07 13.46
N GLY A 420 -15.46 7.99 12.16
CA GLY A 420 -15.19 6.71 11.49
C GLY A 420 -13.92 5.99 11.95
N VAL A 421 -12.90 6.71 12.42
CA VAL A 421 -11.72 6.08 13.04
C VAL A 421 -12.02 5.64 14.46
N TRP A 422 -12.78 6.44 15.22
CA TRP A 422 -13.14 6.11 16.59
C TRP A 422 -14.13 4.95 16.71
N LEU A 423 -15.07 4.79 15.76
CA LEU A 423 -15.93 3.62 15.68
C LEU A 423 -15.17 2.32 15.36
N GLN A 424 -13.92 2.43 14.88
CA GLN A 424 -13.04 1.27 14.66
C GLN A 424 -12.17 0.96 15.88
N GLU A 425 -12.23 1.78 16.93
CA GLU A 425 -11.60 1.50 18.20
C GLU A 425 -12.52 0.59 19.00
N PHE A 426 -11.95 -0.50 19.50
CA PHE A 426 -12.66 -1.43 20.35
C PHE A 426 -11.87 -1.75 21.61
N ALA A 427 -12.61 -2.07 22.67
CA ALA A 427 -12.06 -2.59 23.91
C ALA A 427 -11.99 -4.12 23.84
N TRP A 428 -10.89 -4.70 24.31
CA TRP A 428 -10.81 -6.15 24.48
C TRP A 428 -11.52 -6.62 25.74
N THR A 429 -11.38 -5.83 26.81
CA THR A 429 -11.98 -6.08 28.12
C THR A 429 -12.86 -4.91 28.56
N GLU A 430 -13.82 -5.18 29.44
CA GLU A 430 -14.71 -4.15 30.00
C GLU A 430 -13.93 -3.10 30.81
N ARG A 431 -12.82 -3.51 31.42
CA ARG A 431 -11.90 -2.63 32.16
C ARG A 431 -11.19 -1.61 31.28
N ASP A 432 -10.98 -1.94 30.01
CA ASP A 432 -10.31 -1.05 29.07
C ASP A 432 -11.27 -0.01 28.47
N ILE A 433 -12.58 -0.12 28.68
CA ILE A 433 -13.58 0.77 28.07
C ILE A 433 -13.33 2.23 28.47
N GLU A 434 -13.18 2.52 29.76
CA GLU A 434 -12.98 3.90 30.22
C GLU A 434 -11.65 4.49 29.72
N ASN A 435 -10.57 3.69 29.75
CA ASN A 435 -9.30 4.09 29.16
C ASN A 435 -9.45 4.42 27.66
N LYS A 436 -10.24 3.64 26.91
CA LYS A 436 -10.53 3.88 25.49
C LYS A 436 -11.39 5.13 25.26
N LYS A 437 -12.36 5.39 26.15
CA LYS A 437 -13.17 6.62 26.11
C LYS A 437 -12.32 7.86 26.40
N GLU A 438 -11.42 7.79 27.37
CA GLU A 438 -10.47 8.85 27.70
C GLU A 438 -9.46 9.10 26.56
N GLU A 439 -8.93 8.02 25.98
CA GLU A 439 -8.07 8.08 24.79
C GLU A 439 -8.78 8.79 23.63
N ARG A 440 -10.04 8.41 23.35
CA ARG A 440 -10.89 9.04 22.34
C ARG A 440 -11.12 10.53 22.62
N SER A 441 -11.49 10.90 23.84
CA SER A 441 -11.77 12.29 24.21
C SER A 441 -10.52 13.19 24.15
N SER A 442 -9.34 12.63 24.45
CA SER A 442 -8.06 13.35 24.37
C SER A 442 -7.64 13.73 22.94
N SER A 443 -8.27 13.13 21.93
CA SER A 443 -7.94 13.32 20.50
C SER A 443 -8.88 14.30 19.77
N LEU A 444 -9.83 14.93 20.48
CA LEU A 444 -10.79 15.88 19.94
C LEU A 444 -10.18 17.27 19.69
N PRO A 445 -10.55 17.97 18.60
CA PRO A 445 -10.20 19.37 18.42
C PRO A 445 -10.76 20.24 19.54
N PRO A 446 -10.06 21.31 19.95
CA PRO A 446 -10.56 22.23 20.96
C PRO A 446 -11.85 22.89 20.48
N GLY A 447 -12.88 22.87 21.33
CA GLY A 447 -14.23 23.38 21.04
C GLY A 447 -15.19 22.37 20.42
N THR A 448 -14.81 21.10 20.31
CA THR A 448 -15.75 20.02 19.95
C THR A 448 -16.57 19.63 21.17
N ASP A 449 -17.89 19.52 21.01
CA ASP A 449 -18.76 19.02 22.07
C ASP A 449 -18.43 17.55 22.36
N THR A 450 -17.77 17.30 23.48
CA THR A 450 -17.30 15.98 23.88
C THR A 450 -18.41 15.13 24.48
N GLU A 451 -19.53 15.75 24.86
CA GLU A 451 -20.60 15.10 25.62
C GLU A 451 -21.32 14.05 24.77
N GLN A 452 -21.71 14.42 23.54
CA GLN A 452 -22.32 13.50 22.58
C GLN A 452 -21.39 12.34 22.20
N LEU A 453 -20.09 12.60 22.04
CA LEU A 453 -19.14 11.56 21.68
C LEU A 453 -18.86 10.60 22.85
N ASN A 454 -18.78 11.11 24.07
CA ASN A 454 -18.59 10.26 25.25
C ASN A 454 -19.80 9.35 25.49
N ALA A 455 -20.99 9.77 25.04
CA ALA A 455 -22.20 8.96 25.06
C ALA A 455 -22.22 7.85 23.98
N GLU A 456 -21.42 7.97 22.90
CA GLU A 456 -21.34 6.93 21.87
C GLU A 456 -20.67 5.65 22.44
N PRO A 457 -21.32 4.48 22.29
CA PRO A 457 -20.83 3.22 22.85
C PRO A 457 -19.54 2.78 22.17
N ILE A 458 -18.67 2.12 22.93
CA ILE A 458 -17.49 1.43 22.42
C ILE A 458 -17.82 -0.05 22.32
N TRP A 459 -17.52 -0.66 21.18
CA TRP A 459 -17.66 -2.10 21.06
C TRP A 459 -16.61 -2.79 21.94
N CYS A 460 -17.06 -3.71 22.80
CA CYS A 460 -16.21 -4.47 23.72
C CYS A 460 -16.30 -5.96 23.40
N PHE A 461 -15.15 -6.61 23.19
CA PHE A 461 -15.11 -8.03 22.84
C PHE A 461 -15.52 -8.93 24.01
N GLU A 462 -15.06 -8.65 25.24
CA GLU A 462 -15.48 -9.37 26.44
C GLU A 462 -17.00 -9.36 26.60
N THR A 463 -17.63 -8.18 26.52
CA THR A 463 -19.08 -8.03 26.62
C THR A 463 -19.81 -8.81 25.51
N ALA A 464 -19.27 -8.79 24.29
CA ALA A 464 -19.84 -9.56 23.19
C ALA A 464 -19.78 -11.08 23.43
N ILE A 465 -18.69 -11.60 23.98
CA ILE A 465 -18.55 -13.02 24.32
C ILE A 465 -19.47 -13.42 25.48
N LYS A 466 -19.57 -12.57 26.53
CA LYS A 466 -20.51 -12.80 27.64
C LYS A 466 -21.96 -12.86 27.13
N LEU A 467 -22.32 -11.94 26.22
CA LEU A 467 -23.66 -11.90 25.62
C LEU A 467 -23.92 -13.15 24.78
N ILE A 468 -22.96 -13.58 23.96
CA ILE A 468 -23.07 -14.81 23.18
C ILE A 468 -23.27 -16.03 24.11
N TYR A 469 -22.52 -16.11 25.21
CA TYR A 469 -22.70 -17.17 26.21
C TYR A 469 -24.12 -17.16 26.79
N TRP A 470 -24.64 -15.99 27.15
CA TRP A 470 -26.00 -15.82 27.67
C TRP A 470 -27.07 -16.25 26.66
N CYS A 471 -26.94 -15.80 25.40
CA CYS A 471 -27.85 -16.16 24.32
C CYS A 471 -27.85 -17.67 24.05
N PHE A 472 -26.68 -18.32 24.02
CA PHE A 472 -26.62 -19.76 23.82
C PHE A 472 -27.16 -20.55 25.01
N LEU A 473 -26.89 -20.09 26.24
CA LEU A 473 -27.47 -20.69 27.43
C LEU A 473 -29.00 -20.67 27.38
N CYS A 474 -29.61 -19.60 26.84
CA CYS A 474 -31.06 -19.51 26.68
C CYS A 474 -31.66 -20.69 25.89
N TYR A 475 -30.96 -21.13 24.85
CA TYR A 475 -31.39 -22.27 24.03
C TYR A 475 -31.02 -23.62 24.68
N ASP A 476 -29.81 -23.74 25.23
CA ASP A 476 -29.30 -25.01 25.80
C ASP A 476 -29.95 -25.40 27.14
N TYR A 477 -30.43 -24.42 27.90
CA TYR A 477 -30.98 -24.64 29.24
C TYR A 477 -32.18 -25.59 29.17
N GLU A 478 -32.10 -26.67 29.96
CA GLU A 478 -33.07 -27.77 30.06
C GLU A 478 -33.29 -28.67 28.83
N GLU A 479 -32.79 -28.32 27.64
CA GLU A 479 -32.91 -29.15 26.43
C GLU A 479 -31.93 -30.33 26.39
N ASN A 480 -30.68 -30.13 26.83
CA ASN A 480 -29.61 -31.14 26.66
C ASN A 480 -28.82 -31.41 27.95
N LYS A 481 -29.50 -31.97 28.97
CA LYS A 481 -28.96 -32.22 30.33
C LYS A 481 -27.66 -33.05 30.40
N SER A 482 -27.29 -33.77 29.34
CA SER A 482 -26.10 -34.64 29.31
C SER A 482 -24.93 -34.10 28.47
N LYS A 483 -25.12 -33.00 27.72
CA LYS A 483 -24.10 -32.42 26.81
C LYS A 483 -24.13 -30.88 26.72
N ALA A 484 -24.78 -30.19 27.67
CA ALA A 484 -24.84 -28.73 27.65
C ALA A 484 -23.43 -28.12 27.65
N ALA A 485 -23.12 -27.33 26.62
CA ALA A 485 -21.83 -26.65 26.51
C ALA A 485 -21.75 -25.41 27.42
N TYR A 486 -22.91 -24.93 27.88
CA TYR A 486 -23.09 -23.72 28.68
C TYR A 486 -23.77 -24.05 30.01
N SER A 487 -23.19 -23.56 31.11
CA SER A 487 -23.73 -23.67 32.47
C SER A 487 -24.22 -22.33 33.02
N VAL A 488 -25.27 -22.40 33.84
CA VAL A 488 -25.86 -21.24 34.54
C VAL A 488 -24.86 -20.60 35.50
N ASP A 489 -24.17 -21.40 36.33
CA ASP A 489 -23.21 -20.88 37.31
C ASP A 489 -22.13 -20.01 36.65
N THR A 490 -21.64 -20.44 35.49
CA THR A 490 -20.65 -19.66 34.72
C THR A 490 -21.29 -18.38 34.17
N ALA A 491 -22.50 -18.45 33.60
CA ALA A 491 -23.20 -17.26 33.10
C ALA A 491 -23.42 -16.21 34.19
N LEU A 492 -23.85 -16.63 35.38
CA LEU A 492 -24.04 -15.75 36.52
C LEU A 492 -22.71 -15.13 36.97
N SER A 493 -21.63 -15.91 37.01
CA SER A 493 -20.31 -15.40 37.37
C SER A 493 -19.74 -14.36 36.39
N LEU A 494 -20.09 -14.45 35.09
CA LEU A 494 -19.60 -13.52 34.06
C LEU A 494 -20.13 -12.09 34.24
N TYR A 495 -21.31 -11.97 34.84
CA TYR A 495 -22.02 -10.71 35.08
C TYR A 495 -22.15 -10.35 36.58
N ASP A 496 -21.57 -11.15 37.48
CA ASP A 496 -21.68 -11.01 38.94
C ASP A 496 -23.16 -11.04 39.43
N LEU A 497 -23.95 -11.93 38.84
CA LEU A 497 -25.38 -12.11 39.15
C LEU A 497 -25.55 -13.19 40.22
N HIS A 498 -26.56 -13.05 41.09
CA HIS A 498 -26.84 -14.06 42.12
C HIS A 498 -28.12 -14.87 41.84
N SER A 499 -29.00 -14.38 40.98
CA SER A 499 -30.29 -15.01 40.67
C SER A 499 -30.54 -15.08 39.17
N PHE A 500 -31.36 -16.05 38.76
CA PHE A 500 -31.81 -16.21 37.37
C PHE A 500 -33.19 -16.83 37.28
N GLU A 501 -33.88 -16.60 36.17
CA GLU A 501 -35.17 -17.20 35.82
C GLU A 501 -35.27 -17.38 34.30
N MET A 502 -35.77 -18.54 33.86
CA MET A 502 -36.09 -18.81 32.46
C MET A 502 -37.59 -18.68 32.25
N LEU A 503 -37.99 -17.76 31.38
CA LEU A 503 -39.35 -17.66 30.87
C LEU A 503 -39.42 -18.39 29.53
N TRP A 504 -40.28 -19.40 29.44
CA TRP A 504 -40.49 -20.14 28.20
C TRP A 504 -41.97 -20.20 27.85
N GLU A 505 -42.31 -19.67 26.67
CA GLU A 505 -43.63 -19.81 26.06
C GLU A 505 -43.59 -20.94 25.03
N GLU A 506 -44.00 -22.14 25.45
CA GLU A 506 -43.87 -23.38 24.68
C GLU A 506 -44.60 -23.34 23.31
N GLU A 507 -45.76 -22.67 23.23
CA GLU A 507 -46.55 -22.61 21.98
C GLU A 507 -45.83 -21.83 20.86
N MET A 508 -45.03 -20.83 21.24
CA MET A 508 -44.32 -19.92 20.32
C MET A 508 -42.82 -20.21 20.26
N ASP A 509 -42.35 -21.23 21.00
CA ASP A 509 -40.94 -21.55 21.21
C ASP A 509 -40.07 -20.32 21.56
N THR A 510 -40.63 -19.44 22.40
CA THR A 510 -39.97 -18.20 22.79
C THR A 510 -39.39 -18.35 24.19
N LYS A 511 -38.06 -18.36 24.28
CA LYS A 511 -37.32 -18.42 25.54
C LYS A 511 -36.69 -17.06 25.86
N CYS A 512 -36.72 -16.70 27.13
CA CYS A 512 -36.11 -15.50 27.66
C CYS A 512 -35.44 -15.84 29.00
N LEU A 513 -34.13 -15.65 29.06
CA LEU A 513 -33.33 -15.92 30.24
C LEU A 513 -33.02 -14.60 30.95
N ILE A 514 -33.56 -14.42 32.15
CA ILE A 514 -33.38 -13.21 32.94
C ILE A 514 -32.44 -13.53 34.10
N GLY A 515 -31.41 -12.70 34.29
CA GLY A 515 -30.48 -12.81 35.41
C GLY A 515 -30.32 -11.47 36.11
N TRP A 516 -30.22 -11.47 37.43
CA TRP A 516 -30.13 -10.22 38.19
C TRP A 516 -29.26 -10.32 39.46
N ASN A 517 -28.74 -9.16 39.85
CA ASN A 517 -28.29 -8.86 41.20
C ASN A 517 -28.99 -7.58 41.71
N ASP A 518 -28.49 -6.99 42.79
CA ASP A 518 -29.07 -5.78 43.40
C ASP A 518 -29.01 -4.55 42.46
N ASP A 519 -28.06 -4.48 41.53
CA ASP A 519 -27.75 -3.28 40.73
C ASP A 519 -27.84 -3.49 39.20
N THR A 520 -27.95 -4.72 38.73
CA THR A 520 -27.82 -5.10 37.31
C THR A 520 -28.81 -6.20 36.95
N MET A 521 -29.41 -6.07 35.77
CA MET A 521 -30.26 -7.08 35.16
C MET A 521 -29.81 -7.34 33.72
N VAL A 522 -29.66 -8.61 33.35
CA VAL A 522 -29.32 -9.08 32.01
C VAL A 522 -30.50 -9.87 31.48
N ILE A 523 -30.92 -9.55 30.26
CA ILE A 523 -32.03 -10.19 29.53
C ILE A 523 -31.49 -10.74 28.21
#